data_AF-A0A957TIU9-F1
#
_entry.id   AF-A0A957TIU9-F1
#
_cell.length_a   1.000
_cell.length_b   1.000
_cell.length_c   1.000
_cell.angle_alpha   90.00
_cell.angle_beta   90.00
_cell.angle_gamma   90.00
#
_symmetry.space_group_name_H-M   'P 1'
#
loop_
_entity.id
_entity.type
_entity.pdbx_description
1 polymer ?
#
loop_
_entity_poly.entity_id
_entity_poly.type
_entity_poly.pdbx_seq_one_letter_code
_entity_poly.pdbx_strand_id
1 'polypeptide(L)' 'RCGRVAGRAGSITQMPILTMLNDDITHPVPDLTGYITEGQIVLS' A
#
# COMPACT_ATOMS: atom_id res chain seq x y z
N ARG A 1 -8.23 -3.67 3.45
CA ARG A 1 -9.15 -4.84 3.60
C ARG A 1 -8.42 -6.18 3.39
N CYS A 2 -7.10 -6.15 3.28
CA CYS A 2 -6.26 -7.34 3.29
C CYS A 2 -6.24 -8.01 4.67
N GLY A 3 -5.67 -9.21 4.71
CA GLY A 3 -5.42 -9.96 5.93
C GLY A 3 -5.91 -11.40 5.87
N ARG A 4 -5.81 -12.07 7.02
CA ARG A 4 -6.31 -13.42 7.24
C ARG A 4 -7.25 -13.44 8.42
N VAL A 5 -8.38 -14.12 8.28
CA VAL A 5 -9.32 -14.33 9.38
C VAL A 5 -8.88 -15.56 10.18
N ALA A 6 -8.84 -15.44 11.51
CA ALA A 6 -8.48 -16.56 12.39
C ALA A 6 -9.37 -17.78 12.15
N GLY A 7 -8.77 -18.98 12.14
CA GLY A 7 -9.47 -20.24 11.87
C GLY A 7 -9.86 -20.50 10.41
N ARG A 8 -9.56 -19.58 9.47
CA ARG A 8 -9.75 -19.81 8.03
C ARG A 8 -8.42 -20.07 7.32
N ALA A 9 -8.46 -20.97 6.33
CA ALA A 9 -7.28 -21.35 5.56
C ALA A 9 -6.86 -20.29 4.53
N GLY A 10 -7.82 -19.56 3.94
CA GLY A 10 -7.54 -18.54 2.92
C GLY A 10 -7.15 -17.18 3.48
N SER A 11 -6.51 -16.34 2.65
CA SER A 11 -6.12 -14.96 2.94
C SER A 11 -6.38 -14.05 1.75
N ILE A 12 -6.34 -12.73 1.99
CA ILE A 12 -6.37 -11.70 0.95
C ILE A 12 -5.10 -10.86 1.06
N THR A 13 -4.30 -10.87 0.00
CA THR A 13 -3.13 -9.99 -0.15
C THR A 13 -3.48 -8.83 -1.07
N GLN A 14 -3.12 -7.61 -0.69
CA GLN A 14 -3.33 -6.41 -1.51
C GLN A 14 -1.98 -5.82 -1.91
N MET A 15 -1.80 -5.52 -3.19
CA MET A 15 -0.64 -4.83 -3.75
C MET A 15 -1.13 -3.65 -4.60
N PRO A 16 -1.49 -2.52 -3.97
CA PRO A 16 -1.93 -1.34 -4.70
C PRO A 16 -0.77 -0.70 -5.49
N ILE A 17 -1.08 -0.14 -6.66
CA ILE A 17 -0.14 0.59 -7.51
C ILE A 17 -0.70 1.99 -7.72
N LEU A 18 0.15 3.00 -7.56
CA LEU A 18 -0.18 4.40 -7.82
C LEU A 18 0.98 5.10 -8.55
N THR A 19 0.68 6.21 -9.20
CA THR A 19 1.68 7.09 -9.83
C THR A 19 1.86 8.33 -8.98
N MET A 20 3.11 8.71 -8.70
CA MET A 20 3.42 9.97 -8.01
C MET A 20 3.38 11.12 -9.00
N LEU A 21 2.71 12.22 -8.62
CA LEU A 21 2.72 13.43 -9.42
C LEU A 21 4.05 14.15 -9.21
N ASN A 22 4.75 14.49 -10.30
CA ASN A 22 6.06 15.15 -10.25
C ASN A 22 7.12 14.41 -9.41
N ASP A 23 6.98 13.09 -9.23
CA ASP A 23 7.82 12.26 -8.37
C ASP A 23 7.92 12.75 -6.90
N ASP A 24 6.92 13.51 -6.45
CA ASP A 24 6.87 14.07 -5.11
C ASP A 24 6.32 13.05 -4.09
N ILE A 25 7.23 12.43 -3.33
CA ILE A 25 6.88 11.49 -2.26
C ILE A 25 6.21 12.16 -1.06
N THR A 26 6.33 13.48 -0.92
CA THR A 26 5.67 14.25 0.16
C THR A 26 4.22 14.61 -0.18
N HIS A 27 3.78 14.31 -1.42
CA HIS A 27 2.40 14.51 -1.82
C HIS A 27 1.44 13.72 -0.91
N PRO A 28 0.25 14.25 -0.56
CA PRO A 28 -0.65 13.58 0.39
C PRO A 28 -1.07 12.15 0.00
N VAL A 29 -1.08 11.84 -1.30
CA VAL A 29 -1.46 10.51 -1.82
C VAL A 29 -0.44 9.42 -1.44
N PRO A 30 0.85 9.48 -1.84
CA PRO A 30 1.85 8.52 -1.40
C PRO A 30 2.06 8.55 0.11
N ASP A 31 2.00 9.73 0.76
CA ASP A 31 2.15 9.86 2.22
C ASP A 31 1.08 9.07 3.00
N LEU A 32 -0.21 9.36 2.73
CA LEU A 32 -1.30 8.64 3.39
C LEU A 32 -1.36 7.17 3.01
N THR A 33 -0.96 6.83 1.78
CA THR A 33 -0.87 5.42 1.37
C THR A 33 0.19 4.69 2.20
N GLY A 34 1.40 5.26 2.30
CA GLY A 34 2.48 4.71 3.11
C GLY A 34 2.18 4.67 4.60
N TYR A 35 1.33 5.57 5.10
CA TYR A 35 0.84 5.54 6.48
C TYR A 35 -0.13 4.37 6.75
N ILE A 36 -0.93 3.98 5.76
CA ILE A 36 -1.94 2.91 5.89
C ILE A 36 -1.35 1.53 5.57
N THR A 37 -0.43 1.45 4.60
CA THR A 37 0.18 0.18 4.19
C THR A 37 1.40 -0.17 5.04
N GLU A 38 1.77 -1.44 5.06
CA GLU A 38 2.94 -1.94 5.79
C GLU A 38 4.22 -1.79 4.94
N GLY A 39 4.45 -0.57 4.45
CA GLY A 39 5.56 -0.23 3.56
C GLY A 39 5.15 0.00 2.10
N GLN A 40 6.14 0.32 1.27
CA GLN A 40 5.99 0.68 -0.14
C GLN A 40 7.23 0.32 -0.94
N ILE A 41 7.06 0.00 -2.22
CA ILE A 41 8.15 -0.21 -3.18
C ILE A 41 8.17 0.99 -4.12
N VAL A 42 9.30 1.69 -4.16
CA VAL A 42 9.51 2.84 -5.05
C VAL A 42 10.29 2.38 -6.27
N LEU A 43 9.82 2.75 -7.45
CA LEU A 43 10.52 2.54 -8.71
C LEU A 43 11.23 3.85 -9.09
N SER A 44 12.50 3.75 -9.47
CA SER A 44 13.37 4.88 -9.85
C SER A 44 13.89 4.72 -11.27
#